data_AF-A0A6N1MRZ0-F1
#
_entry.id   AF-A0A6N1MRZ0-F1
#
_cell.length_a   1.000
_cell.length_b   1.000
_cell.length_c   1.000
_cell.angle_alpha   90.00
_cell.angle_beta   90.00
_cell.angle_gamma   90.00
#
_symmetry.space_group_name_H-M   'P 1'
#
loop_
_entity.id
_entity.type
_entity.pdbx_description
1 polymer ?
#
loop_
_entity_poly.entity_id
_entity_poly.type
_entity_poly.pdbx_seq_one_letter_code
_entity_poly.pdbx_strand_id
1 'polypeptide(L)'
;MKSRTSELAVGVFVILFGIALFFLAMRVSGLVGHNISDSYKMTATFENVNGIKPRAKVALSGVKVGQVDDITLDPVTRLATVHMTLDGSLTSFNAEQLKQVQQEALEELRYSSDYTAATPAQQKNMEKQLLANMKSITNIDEDAYIMVATNGLLGEKYLKIIPGGGLNYLKRGDQIANTQGTMEIEDLVTKFITGGAGKSSDSQETAPEQATVSESTDAEPVFVE
;
A
#
# COMPACT_ATOMS: atom_id res chain seq x y z
N MET A 1 28.41 -51.10 -35.54
CA MET A 1 28.62 -49.67 -35.88
C MET A 1 27.40 -48.85 -35.41
N LYS A 2 27.32 -48.50 -34.12
CA LYS A 2 26.23 -47.68 -33.53
C LYS A 2 26.71 -46.64 -32.51
N SER A 3 28.02 -46.53 -32.26
CA SER A 3 28.58 -45.70 -31.17
C SER A 3 28.39 -44.20 -31.38
N ARG A 4 28.60 -43.69 -32.60
CA ARG A 4 28.47 -42.25 -32.90
C ARG A 4 27.06 -41.71 -32.67
N THR A 5 26.03 -42.50 -32.98
CA THR A 5 24.63 -42.11 -32.75
C THR A 5 24.31 -42.08 -31.26
N SER A 6 24.83 -43.03 -30.47
CA SER A 6 24.69 -43.03 -29.02
C SER A 6 25.44 -41.87 -28.35
N GLU A 7 26.66 -41.55 -28.80
CA GLU A 7 27.43 -40.41 -28.30
C GLU A 7 26.73 -39.07 -28.54
N LEU A 8 26.18 -38.87 -29.75
CA LEU A 8 25.37 -37.70 -30.08
C LEU A 8 24.11 -37.62 -29.22
N ALA A 9 23.40 -38.73 -29.05
CA ALA A 9 22.17 -38.79 -28.24
C ALA A 9 22.44 -38.46 -26.77
N VAL A 10 23.55 -38.96 -26.20
CA VAL A 10 23.96 -38.62 -24.83
C VAL A 10 24.30 -37.14 -24.71
N GLY A 11 25.03 -36.58 -25.68
CA GLY A 11 25.34 -35.14 -25.71
C GLY A 11 24.08 -34.26 -25.72
N VAL A 12 23.11 -34.59 -26.59
CA VAL A 12 21.82 -33.89 -26.64
C VAL A 12 21.05 -34.06 -25.33
N PHE A 13 21.03 -35.26 -24.76
CA PHE A 13 20.35 -35.53 -23.48
C PHE A 13 20.94 -34.69 -22.34
N VAL A 14 22.27 -34.62 -22.22
CA VAL A 14 22.94 -33.82 -21.18
C VAL A 14 22.64 -32.33 -21.35
N ILE A 15 22.61 -31.81 -22.59
CA ILE A 15 22.25 -30.42 -22.85
C ILE A 15 20.80 -30.14 -22.45
N LEU A 16 19.86 -30.98 -22.87
CA LEU A 16 18.45 -30.83 -22.50
C LEU A 16 18.23 -30.92 -20.99
N PHE A 17 18.94 -31.83 -20.32
CA PHE A 17 18.92 -31.95 -18.87
C PHE A 17 19.48 -30.69 -18.18
N GLY A 18 20.60 -30.16 -18.68
CA GLY A 18 21.17 -28.90 -18.19
C GLY A 18 20.22 -27.72 -18.34
N ILE A 19 19.54 -27.61 -19.48
CA ILE A 19 18.51 -26.59 -19.73
C ILE A 19 17.34 -26.78 -18.76
N ALA A 20 16.85 -28.01 -18.57
CA ALA A 20 15.77 -28.29 -17.64
C ALA A 20 16.12 -27.92 -16.19
N LEU A 21 17.34 -28.25 -15.74
CA LEU A 21 17.84 -27.86 -14.42
C LEU A 21 17.98 -26.34 -14.27
N PHE A 22 18.45 -25.66 -15.31
CA PHE A 22 18.53 -24.19 -15.32
C PHE A 22 17.14 -23.56 -15.13
N PHE A 23 16.13 -24.01 -15.88
CA PHE A 23 14.75 -23.52 -15.73
C PHE A 23 14.17 -23.86 -14.35
N LEU A 24 14.44 -25.06 -13.83
CA LEU A 24 14.02 -25.44 -12.47
C LEU A 24 14.66 -24.53 -11.41
N ALA A 25 15.95 -24.25 -11.52
CA ALA A 25 16.67 -23.36 -10.62
C ALA A 25 16.10 -21.93 -10.64
N MET A 26 15.80 -21.40 -11.83
CA MET A 26 15.16 -20.09 -11.95
C MET A 26 13.76 -20.03 -11.32
N ARG A 27 12.98 -21.12 -11.44
CA ARG A 27 11.64 -21.23 -10.85
C ARG A 27 11.71 -21.35 -9.31
N VAL A 28 12.64 -22.14 -8.79
CA VAL A 28 12.86 -22.31 -7.34
C VAL A 28 13.40 -21.03 -6.70
N SER A 29 14.27 -20.30 -7.41
CA SER A 29 14.80 -19.01 -6.94
C SER A 29 13.75 -17.89 -6.90
N GLY A 30 12.55 -18.12 -7.46
CA GLY A 30 11.50 -17.10 -7.59
C GLY A 30 11.89 -15.94 -8.51
N LEU A 31 12.92 -16.09 -9.34
CA LEU A 31 13.39 -15.07 -10.30
C LEU A 31 12.48 -15.03 -11.53
N VAL A 32 12.02 -16.20 -11.98
CA VAL A 32 10.96 -16.31 -12.97
C VAL A 32 9.64 -16.11 -12.22
N GLY A 33 8.96 -15.01 -12.54
CA GLY A 33 7.82 -14.47 -11.80
C GLY A 33 6.84 -15.52 -11.31
N HIS A 34 6.30 -15.29 -10.11
CA HIS A 34 5.12 -16.00 -9.65
C HIS A 34 4.03 -15.77 -10.69
N ASN A 35 3.56 -16.83 -11.36
CA ASN A 35 2.43 -16.76 -12.29
C ASN A 35 1.15 -16.56 -11.47
N ILE A 36 0.99 -15.36 -10.89
CA ILE A 36 -0.28 -14.92 -10.34
C ILE A 36 -1.20 -14.73 -11.55
N SER A 37 -2.07 -15.71 -11.80
CA SER A 37 -2.94 -15.75 -12.98
C SER A 37 -3.92 -14.57 -13.03
N ASP A 38 -4.31 -14.10 -11.85
CA ASP A 38 -5.16 -12.92 -11.67
C ASP A 38 -4.43 -11.92 -10.79
N SER A 39 -3.64 -11.04 -11.41
CA SER A 39 -2.89 -9.99 -10.70
C SER A 39 -3.35 -8.62 -11.14
N TYR A 40 -3.24 -7.65 -10.23
CA TYR A 40 -3.47 -6.24 -10.53
C TYR A 40 -2.51 -5.36 -9.74
N LYS A 41 -2.34 -4.13 -10.22
CA LYS A 41 -1.44 -3.14 -9.61
C LYS A 41 -2.21 -2.24 -8.67
N MET A 42 -1.55 -1.80 -7.61
CA MET A 42 -1.98 -0.71 -6.74
C MET A 42 -0.79 0.18 -6.42
N THR A 43 -1.07 1.36 -5.89
CA THR A 43 -0.04 2.29 -5.45
C THR A 43 -0.31 2.80 -4.05
N ALA A 44 0.74 3.26 -3.37
CA ALA A 44 0.62 3.97 -2.10
C ALA A 44 1.77 4.97 -1.99
N THR A 45 1.48 6.15 -1.47
CA THR A 45 2.45 7.25 -1.36
C THR A 45 2.82 7.45 0.10
N PHE A 46 4.12 7.51 0.41
CA PHE A 46 4.67 7.56 1.75
C PHE A 46 5.65 8.71 1.89
N GLU A 47 5.77 9.25 3.11
CA GLU A 47 6.83 10.19 3.46
C GLU A 47 8.19 9.49 3.61
N ASN A 48 8.21 8.27 4.17
CA ASN A 48 9.44 7.52 4.38
C ASN A 48 9.23 6.01 4.15
N VAL A 49 9.97 5.45 3.18
CA VAL A 49 9.97 4.02 2.82
C VAL A 49 11.32 3.33 3.07
N ASN A 50 12.17 3.93 3.92
CA ASN A 50 13.51 3.44 4.20
C ASN A 50 13.48 1.93 4.55
N GLY A 51 14.34 1.16 3.86
CA GLY A 51 14.51 -0.28 4.00
C GLY A 51 13.50 -1.15 3.24
N ILE A 52 12.46 -0.58 2.62
CA ILE A 52 11.67 -1.30 1.61
C ILE A 52 12.50 -1.46 0.34
N LYS A 53 12.48 -2.66 -0.22
CA LYS A 53 13.19 -3.00 -1.47
C LYS A 53 12.19 -3.53 -2.50
N PRO A 54 12.50 -3.42 -3.80
CA PRO A 54 11.79 -4.18 -4.82
C PRO A 54 11.69 -5.66 -4.43
N ARG A 55 10.55 -6.28 -4.71
CA ARG A 55 10.18 -7.66 -4.35
C ARG A 55 9.88 -7.89 -2.85
N ALA A 56 9.91 -6.86 -2.01
CA ALA A 56 9.41 -6.96 -0.64
C ALA A 56 7.95 -7.44 -0.66
N LYS A 57 7.57 -8.32 0.28
CA LYS A 57 6.20 -8.84 0.32
C LYS A 57 5.20 -7.72 0.66
N VAL A 58 4.00 -7.82 0.11
CA VAL A 58 2.82 -7.11 0.62
C VAL A 58 1.97 -8.12 1.36
N ALA A 59 1.61 -7.80 2.59
CA ALA A 59 0.84 -8.68 3.46
C ALA A 59 -0.45 -8.02 3.91
N LEU A 60 -1.55 -8.78 3.89
CA LEU A 60 -2.84 -8.41 4.43
C LEU A 60 -3.15 -9.37 5.58
N SER A 61 -3.39 -8.85 6.77
CA SER A 61 -3.67 -9.67 7.96
C SER A 61 -2.62 -10.76 8.24
N GLY A 62 -1.35 -10.50 7.89
CA GLY A 62 -0.23 -11.43 8.06
C GLY A 62 -0.02 -12.43 6.92
N VAL A 63 -0.95 -12.54 5.97
CA VAL A 63 -0.83 -13.40 4.79
C VAL A 63 -0.20 -12.62 3.65
N LYS A 64 0.77 -13.22 2.95
CA LYS A 64 1.35 -12.61 1.74
C LYS A 64 0.29 -12.58 0.63
N VAL A 65 -0.05 -11.38 0.18
CA VAL A 65 -1.04 -11.13 -0.89
C VAL A 65 -0.43 -10.45 -2.11
N GLY A 66 0.85 -10.09 -2.07
CA GLY A 66 1.48 -9.40 -3.18
C GLY A 66 2.96 -9.14 -2.97
N GLN A 67 3.49 -8.23 -3.78
CA GLN A 67 4.88 -7.80 -3.74
C GLN A 67 5.04 -6.36 -4.25
N VAL A 68 6.08 -5.70 -3.77
CA VAL A 68 6.53 -4.40 -4.29
C VAL A 68 7.21 -4.63 -5.65
N ASP A 69 6.81 -3.87 -6.66
CA ASP A 69 7.42 -3.90 -7.97
C ASP A 69 8.59 -2.91 -8.02
N ASP A 70 8.31 -1.64 -7.75
CA ASP A 70 9.27 -0.56 -7.77
C ASP A 70 8.85 0.61 -6.85
N ILE A 71 9.77 1.54 -6.65
CA ILE A 71 9.61 2.70 -5.78
C ILE A 71 10.12 3.92 -6.55
N THR A 72 9.30 4.94 -6.66
CA THR A 72 9.63 6.21 -7.30
C THR A 72 9.59 7.35 -6.28
N LEU A 73 10.33 8.43 -6.53
CA LEU A 73 10.30 9.64 -5.72
C LEU A 73 9.78 10.79 -6.58
N ASP A 74 8.73 11.46 -6.12
CA ASP A 74 8.27 12.69 -6.76
C ASP A 74 9.16 13.86 -6.30
N PRO A 75 9.89 14.54 -7.21
CA PRO A 75 10.80 15.63 -6.84
C PRO A 75 10.09 16.89 -6.34
N VAL A 76 8.79 17.07 -6.64
CA VAL A 76 8.02 18.24 -6.23
C VAL A 76 7.48 18.04 -4.81
N THR A 77 6.78 16.92 -4.60
CA THR A 77 6.17 16.62 -3.30
C THR A 77 7.17 16.04 -2.31
N ARG A 78 8.30 15.50 -2.80
CA ARG A 78 9.31 14.73 -2.04
C ARG A 78 8.74 13.46 -1.40
N LEU A 79 7.61 12.98 -1.89
CA LEU A 79 6.97 11.75 -1.42
C LEU A 79 7.40 10.55 -2.28
N ALA A 80 7.56 9.40 -1.62
CA ALA A 80 7.87 8.16 -2.29
C ALA A 80 6.59 7.43 -2.69
N THR A 81 6.41 7.11 -3.97
CA THR A 81 5.30 6.31 -4.47
C THR A 81 5.77 4.87 -4.67
N VAL A 82 5.14 3.94 -3.97
CA VAL A 82 5.42 2.51 -4.08
C VAL A 82 4.41 1.88 -5.02
N HIS A 83 4.91 1.25 -6.08
CA HIS A 83 4.12 0.45 -7.01
C HIS A 83 4.15 -1.00 -6.54
N MET A 84 2.97 -1.62 -6.40
CA MET A 84 2.85 -3.00 -5.94
C MET A 84 1.89 -3.80 -6.79
N THR A 85 2.18 -5.09 -6.95
CA THR A 85 1.30 -6.06 -7.58
C THR A 85 0.67 -6.94 -6.50
N LEU A 86 -0.66 -7.08 -6.55
CA LEU A 86 -1.46 -7.89 -5.64
C LEU A 86 -2.08 -9.09 -6.36
N ASP A 87 -2.34 -10.15 -5.59
CA ASP A 87 -3.00 -11.37 -6.02
C ASP A 87 -4.51 -11.24 -5.89
N GLY A 88 -5.20 -11.15 -7.03
CA GLY A 88 -6.65 -11.05 -7.13
C GLY A 88 -7.39 -12.27 -6.58
N SER A 89 -6.76 -13.44 -6.55
CA SER A 89 -7.39 -14.62 -5.94
C SER A 89 -7.51 -14.54 -4.42
N LEU A 90 -6.67 -13.71 -3.78
CA LEU A 90 -6.67 -13.47 -2.33
C LEU A 90 -7.28 -12.11 -1.95
N THR A 91 -7.31 -11.17 -2.90
CA THR A 91 -7.67 -9.76 -2.64
C THR A 91 -8.90 -9.29 -3.43
N SER A 92 -9.69 -10.21 -3.98
CA SER A 92 -10.96 -9.90 -4.61
C SER A 92 -12.01 -10.91 -4.19
N PHE A 93 -13.28 -10.50 -4.25
CA PHE A 93 -14.37 -11.39 -3.91
C PHE A 93 -14.56 -12.46 -4.99
N ASN A 94 -14.74 -13.71 -4.54
CA ASN A 94 -15.21 -14.76 -5.43
C ASN A 94 -16.70 -14.55 -5.80
N ALA A 95 -17.23 -15.37 -6.71
CA ALA A 95 -18.60 -15.19 -7.20
C ALA A 95 -19.70 -15.36 -6.13
N GLU A 96 -19.45 -16.11 -5.06
CA GLU A 96 -20.40 -16.30 -3.95
C GLU A 96 -20.35 -15.11 -2.99
N GLN A 97 -19.14 -14.72 -2.58
CA GLN A 97 -18.88 -13.56 -1.74
C GLN A 97 -19.39 -12.28 -2.41
N LEU A 98 -19.17 -12.13 -3.72
CA LEU A 98 -19.62 -10.95 -4.46
C LEU A 98 -21.14 -10.81 -4.43
N LYS A 99 -21.90 -11.92 -4.47
CA LYS A 99 -23.36 -11.86 -4.34
C LYS A 99 -23.77 -11.36 -2.97
N GLN A 100 -23.11 -11.82 -1.90
CA GLN A 100 -23.37 -11.35 -0.54
C GLN A 100 -23.08 -9.84 -0.42
N VAL A 101 -21.89 -9.42 -0.84
CA VAL A 101 -21.49 -8.00 -0.79
C VAL A 101 -22.44 -7.14 -1.63
N GLN A 102 -22.86 -7.62 -2.80
CA GLN A 102 -23.87 -6.94 -3.64
C GLN A 102 -25.22 -6.79 -2.97
N GLN A 103 -25.67 -7.81 -2.23
CA GLN A 103 -26.93 -7.75 -1.50
C GLN A 103 -26.86 -6.74 -0.36
N GLU A 104 -25.80 -6.79 0.44
CA GLU A 104 -25.57 -5.85 1.56
C GLU A 104 -25.47 -4.41 1.04
N ALA A 105 -24.70 -4.16 -0.02
CA ALA A 105 -24.55 -2.84 -0.61
C ALA A 105 -25.86 -2.31 -1.23
N LEU A 106 -26.67 -3.18 -1.85
CA LEU A 106 -27.99 -2.80 -2.37
C LEU A 106 -28.98 -2.48 -1.25
N GLU A 107 -28.93 -3.24 -0.15
CA GLU A 107 -29.75 -3.00 1.03
C GLU A 107 -29.39 -1.64 1.64
N GLU A 108 -28.11 -1.36 1.85
CA GLU A 108 -27.64 -0.08 2.36
C GLU A 108 -28.00 1.09 1.44
N LEU A 109 -27.83 0.92 0.12
CA LEU A 109 -28.24 1.92 -0.86
C LEU A 109 -29.72 2.28 -0.70
N ARG A 110 -30.59 1.31 -0.41
CA ARG A 110 -32.03 1.54 -0.21
C ARG A 110 -32.35 2.29 1.08
N TYR A 111 -31.47 2.22 2.08
CA TYR A 111 -31.58 2.99 3.32
C TYR A 111 -31.02 4.41 3.20
N SER A 112 -30.28 4.74 2.14
CA SER A 112 -29.74 6.08 1.91
C SER A 112 -30.85 7.13 1.69
N SER A 113 -30.68 8.30 2.31
CA SER A 113 -31.56 9.46 2.10
C SER A 113 -31.69 9.82 0.63
N ASP A 114 -30.58 9.76 -0.11
CA ASP A 114 -30.52 10.12 -1.53
C ASP A 114 -31.36 9.16 -2.38
N TYR A 115 -31.39 7.87 -2.02
CA TYR A 115 -32.18 6.87 -2.71
C TYR A 115 -33.69 7.06 -2.45
N THR A 116 -34.07 7.33 -1.20
CA THR A 116 -35.49 7.57 -0.85
C THR A 116 -36.06 8.86 -1.44
N ALA A 117 -35.22 9.87 -1.65
CA ALA A 117 -35.59 11.14 -2.30
C ALA A 117 -35.66 11.05 -3.84
N ALA A 118 -35.08 10.01 -4.44
CA ALA A 118 -34.99 9.87 -5.89
C ALA A 118 -36.27 9.30 -6.53
N THR A 119 -36.48 9.63 -7.82
CA THR A 119 -37.58 9.04 -8.61
C THR A 119 -37.35 7.54 -8.87
N PRO A 120 -38.39 6.74 -9.18
CA PRO A 120 -38.23 5.32 -9.48
C PRO A 120 -37.27 5.02 -10.65
N ALA A 121 -37.15 5.93 -11.61
CA ALA A 121 -36.20 5.81 -12.71
C ALA A 121 -34.75 6.05 -12.23
N GLN A 122 -34.54 7.05 -11.36
CA GLN A 122 -33.22 7.35 -10.78
C GLN A 122 -32.76 6.23 -9.83
N GLN A 123 -33.65 5.70 -8.99
CA GLN A 123 -33.37 4.56 -8.11
C GLN A 123 -32.81 3.35 -8.88
N LYS A 124 -33.46 2.97 -9.98
CA LYS A 124 -32.96 1.88 -10.85
C LYS A 124 -31.59 2.18 -11.45
N ASN A 125 -31.31 3.43 -11.81
CA ASN A 125 -30.00 3.83 -12.32
C ASN A 125 -28.92 3.74 -11.23
N MET A 126 -29.24 4.13 -10.00
CA MET A 126 -28.33 4.02 -8.84
C MET A 126 -27.99 2.55 -8.54
N GLU A 127 -29.00 1.68 -8.45
CA GLU A 127 -28.78 0.23 -8.25
C GLU A 127 -27.92 -0.36 -9.38
N LYS A 128 -28.21 0.00 -10.64
CA LYS A 128 -27.43 -0.46 -11.80
C LYS A 128 -25.99 0.03 -11.76
N GLN A 129 -25.76 1.29 -11.37
CA GLN A 129 -24.42 1.88 -11.27
C GLN A 129 -23.63 1.23 -10.13
N LEU A 130 -24.25 0.98 -8.98
CA LEU A 130 -23.65 0.26 -7.87
C LEU A 130 -23.17 -1.12 -8.32
N LEU A 131 -24.07 -1.94 -8.88
CA LEU A 131 -23.73 -3.28 -9.35
C LEU A 131 -22.65 -3.28 -10.45
N ALA A 132 -22.62 -2.26 -11.32
CA ALA A 132 -21.58 -2.11 -12.32
C ALA A 132 -20.21 -1.82 -11.68
N ASN A 133 -20.17 -0.95 -10.67
CA ASN A 133 -18.94 -0.62 -9.94
C ASN A 133 -18.39 -1.81 -9.15
N MET A 134 -19.26 -2.70 -8.66
CA MET A 134 -18.88 -3.85 -7.83
C MET A 134 -18.17 -4.97 -8.59
N LYS A 135 -18.15 -4.98 -9.93
CA LYS A 135 -17.47 -6.05 -10.69
C LYS A 135 -15.95 -6.03 -10.57
N SER A 136 -15.37 -4.92 -10.12
CA SER A 136 -13.91 -4.72 -10.08
C SER A 136 -13.40 -4.27 -8.70
N ILE A 137 -14.21 -4.46 -7.66
CA ILE A 137 -13.83 -4.14 -6.28
C ILE A 137 -12.89 -5.20 -5.73
N THR A 138 -12.00 -4.75 -4.87
CA THR A 138 -11.13 -5.60 -4.05
C THR A 138 -11.82 -5.88 -2.71
N ASN A 139 -11.20 -6.71 -1.86
CA ASN A 139 -11.59 -6.86 -0.46
C ASN A 139 -10.78 -5.92 0.47
N ILE A 140 -10.23 -4.84 -0.08
CA ILE A 140 -9.48 -3.83 0.66
C ILE A 140 -10.39 -2.63 0.82
N ASP A 141 -10.63 -2.23 2.06
CA ASP A 141 -11.50 -1.10 2.40
C ASP A 141 -10.88 0.22 1.92
N GLU A 142 -11.72 1.19 1.57
CA GLU A 142 -11.28 2.53 1.16
C GLU A 142 -10.54 3.27 2.28
N ASP A 143 -10.90 2.98 3.53
CA ASP A 143 -10.26 3.52 4.74
C ASP A 143 -9.11 2.63 5.27
N ALA A 144 -8.81 1.52 4.60
CA ALA A 144 -7.67 0.68 4.96
C ALA A 144 -6.37 1.50 4.93
N TYR A 145 -5.44 1.15 5.81
CA TYR A 145 -4.14 1.81 5.87
C TYR A 145 -3.00 0.83 5.64
N ILE A 146 -1.96 1.32 4.98
CA ILE A 146 -0.77 0.55 4.63
C ILE A 146 0.46 1.12 5.33
N MET A 147 1.23 0.26 5.97
CA MET A 147 2.42 0.66 6.73
C MET A 147 3.67 -0.10 6.29
N VAL A 148 4.82 0.53 6.51
CA VAL A 148 6.12 -0.14 6.46
C VAL A 148 6.33 -0.89 7.78
N ALA A 149 6.25 -2.22 7.72
CA ALA A 149 6.46 -3.10 8.87
C ALA A 149 7.81 -3.82 8.76
N THR A 150 8.34 -4.31 9.89
CA THR A 150 9.56 -5.11 9.95
C THR A 150 9.22 -6.53 10.40
N ASN A 151 9.79 -7.55 9.76
CA ASN A 151 9.61 -8.94 10.21
C ASN A 151 10.43 -9.17 11.50
N GLY A 152 9.76 -9.19 12.66
CA GLY A 152 10.45 -9.26 13.95
C GLY A 152 11.31 -8.02 14.21
N LEU A 153 12.39 -8.18 14.98
CA LEU A 153 13.25 -7.05 15.37
C LEU A 153 14.26 -6.62 14.30
N LEU A 154 14.75 -7.58 13.51
CA LEU A 154 15.91 -7.40 12.60
C LEU A 154 15.63 -7.92 11.17
N GLY A 155 14.42 -8.39 10.89
CA GLY A 155 14.10 -8.95 9.59
C GLY A 155 13.96 -7.88 8.50
N GLU A 156 13.67 -8.37 7.30
CA GLU A 156 13.37 -7.50 6.17
C GLU A 156 12.10 -6.67 6.42
N LYS A 157 12.08 -5.47 5.84
CA LYS A 157 10.88 -4.62 5.83
C LYS A 157 9.94 -5.07 4.73
N TYR A 158 8.65 -4.89 4.99
CA TYR A 158 7.58 -5.27 4.09
C TYR A 158 6.39 -4.33 4.24
N LEU A 159 5.48 -4.34 3.28
CA LEU A 159 4.25 -3.56 3.38
C LEU A 159 3.16 -4.38 4.07
N LYS A 160 2.54 -3.81 5.08
CA LYS A 160 1.43 -4.41 5.81
C LYS A 160 0.18 -3.57 5.58
N ILE A 161 -0.82 -4.16 4.94
CA ILE A 161 -2.17 -3.61 4.81
C ILE A 161 -2.96 -4.04 6.04
N ILE A 162 -3.60 -3.08 6.68
CA ILE A 162 -4.51 -3.31 7.79
C ILE A 162 -5.89 -2.89 7.31
N PRO A 163 -6.87 -3.82 7.32
CA PRO A 163 -8.22 -3.51 6.88
C PRO A 163 -8.82 -2.42 7.76
N GLY A 164 -9.65 -1.60 7.13
CA GLY A 164 -10.42 -0.56 7.79
C GLY A 164 -11.72 -1.11 8.37
N GLY A 165 -12.63 -0.19 8.71
CA GLY A 165 -14.01 -0.49 9.10
C GLY A 165 -15.04 0.09 8.13
N GLY A 166 -14.58 0.64 7.01
CA GLY A 166 -15.42 1.26 5.99
C GLY A 166 -16.29 0.26 5.25
N LEU A 167 -17.29 0.79 4.56
CA LEU A 167 -18.27 0.03 3.77
C LEU A 167 -17.92 0.03 2.27
N ASN A 168 -17.01 0.93 1.88
CA ASN A 168 -16.52 1.05 0.52
C ASN A 168 -15.22 0.28 0.35
N TYR A 169 -15.04 -0.29 -0.84
CA TYR A 169 -13.85 -1.02 -1.22
C TYR A 169 -13.10 -0.30 -2.33
N LEU A 170 -11.78 -0.39 -2.29
CA LEU A 170 -10.91 0.08 -3.36
C LEU A 170 -11.11 -0.78 -4.61
N LYS A 171 -11.01 -0.16 -5.78
CA LYS A 171 -10.99 -0.85 -7.06
C LYS A 171 -9.57 -1.28 -7.43
N ARG A 172 -9.49 -2.27 -8.30
CA ARG A 172 -8.20 -2.68 -8.89
C ARG A 172 -7.57 -1.51 -9.65
N GLY A 173 -6.32 -1.15 -9.31
CA GLY A 173 -5.63 0.00 -9.89
C GLY A 173 -5.59 1.23 -8.98
N ASP A 174 -6.41 1.27 -7.93
CA ASP A 174 -6.50 2.43 -7.06
C ASP A 174 -5.26 2.62 -6.19
N GLN A 175 -5.16 3.82 -5.62
CA GLN A 175 -4.16 4.19 -4.65
C GLN A 175 -4.72 4.03 -3.22
N ILE A 176 -3.95 3.40 -2.33
CA ILE A 176 -4.27 3.39 -0.89
C ILE A 176 -3.85 4.74 -0.32
N ALA A 177 -4.83 5.48 0.21
CA ALA A 177 -4.62 6.86 0.66
C ALA A 177 -3.92 6.93 2.03
N ASN A 178 -4.32 6.08 2.97
CA ASN A 178 -3.81 6.12 4.34
C ASN A 178 -2.49 5.35 4.43
N THR A 179 -1.38 6.06 4.61
CA THR A 179 -0.06 5.45 4.68
C THR A 179 0.69 5.79 5.94
N GLN A 180 1.55 4.87 6.38
CA GLN A 180 2.45 5.09 7.50
C GLN A 180 3.87 4.64 7.13
N GLY A 181 4.80 5.58 7.16
CA GLY A 181 6.20 5.32 6.87
C GLY A 181 6.91 4.48 7.94
N THR A 182 8.17 4.13 7.67
CA THR A 182 9.01 3.51 8.71
C THR A 182 9.35 4.53 9.79
N MET A 183 9.37 4.07 11.03
CA MET A 183 10.04 4.80 12.11
C MET A 183 11.51 4.37 12.15
N GLU A 184 12.42 5.33 12.30
CA GLU A 184 13.84 5.05 12.49
C GLU A 184 14.08 4.74 13.97
N ILE A 185 15.03 3.84 14.27
CA ILE A 185 15.28 3.40 15.65
C ILE A 185 15.79 4.58 16.47
N GLU A 186 16.56 5.44 15.84
CA GLU A 186 17.08 6.71 16.34
C GLU A 186 15.95 7.61 16.82
N ASP A 187 14.88 7.75 16.03
CA ASP A 187 13.71 8.56 16.38
C ASP A 187 12.95 7.95 17.56
N LEU A 188 12.83 6.61 17.60
CA LEU A 188 12.18 5.91 18.71
C LEU A 188 12.96 6.04 20.00
N VAL A 189 14.28 5.88 19.95
CA VAL A 189 15.18 6.06 21.10
C VAL A 189 15.14 7.51 21.57
N THR A 190 15.18 8.47 20.65
CA THR A 190 15.06 9.89 20.98
C THR A 190 13.71 10.18 21.63
N LYS A 191 12.60 9.72 21.05
CA LYS A 191 11.25 9.89 21.61
C LYS A 191 11.13 9.28 23.01
N PHE A 192 11.80 8.16 23.26
CA PHE A 192 11.84 7.52 24.56
C PHE A 192 12.69 8.29 25.58
N ILE A 193 13.91 8.69 25.23
CA ILE A 193 14.83 9.45 26.11
C ILE A 193 14.28 10.86 26.41
N THR A 194 13.71 11.51 25.41
CA THR A 194 13.10 12.85 25.53
C THR A 194 11.68 12.82 26.12
N GLY A 195 11.19 11.62 26.46
CA GLY A 195 10.06 11.44 27.36
C GLY A 195 8.67 11.63 26.76
N GLY A 196 8.48 11.51 25.43
CA GLY A 196 7.15 11.36 24.81
C GLY A 196 6.03 12.31 25.29
N ALA A 197 6.35 13.50 25.78
CA ALA A 197 5.40 14.41 26.39
C ALA A 197 5.04 15.52 25.39
N GLY A 198 3.76 15.55 25.02
CA GLY A 198 3.21 16.63 24.21
C GLY A 198 3.46 17.98 24.87
N LYS A 199 4.00 18.92 24.09
CA LYS A 199 3.69 20.33 24.28
C LYS A 199 2.40 20.61 23.51
N SER A 200 1.27 20.37 24.18
CA SER A 200 0.10 21.22 23.98
C SER A 200 0.52 22.62 24.43
N SER A 201 0.75 23.51 23.46
CA SER A 201 0.83 24.94 23.70
C SER A 201 -0.54 25.41 24.18
N ASP A 202 -0.73 25.36 25.49
CA ASP A 202 -1.92 25.90 26.13
C ASP A 202 -1.91 27.42 25.97
N SER A 203 -3.03 27.92 25.47
CA SER A 203 -3.31 29.33 25.33
C SER A 203 -3.94 29.77 26.65
N GLN A 204 -3.19 30.51 27.48
CA GLN A 204 -3.80 31.27 28.56
C GLN A 204 -3.24 32.70 28.58
N GLU A 205 -4.02 33.54 27.92
CA GLU A 205 -4.06 34.99 28.05
C GLU A 205 -4.59 35.35 29.46
N THR A 206 -3.82 36.06 30.27
CA THR A 206 -4.34 37.15 31.11
C THR A 206 -3.20 38.09 31.49
N ALA A 207 -3.28 39.34 31.04
CA ALA A 207 -2.45 40.46 31.50
C ALA A 207 -2.70 40.75 33.00
N PRO A 208 -1.78 41.47 33.65
CA PRO A 208 -2.14 42.86 33.89
C PRO A 208 -1.04 43.85 33.51
N GLU A 209 -1.56 44.97 33.03
CA GLU A 209 -0.94 46.24 32.73
C GLU A 209 -0.14 46.83 33.91
N GLN A 210 1.10 47.22 33.66
CA GLN A 210 1.70 48.40 34.28
C GLN A 210 2.80 48.99 33.38
N ALA A 211 2.73 50.30 33.24
CA ALA A 211 3.34 51.09 32.19
C ALA A 211 4.74 51.63 32.50
N THR A 212 5.42 52.08 31.43
CA THR A 212 6.57 53.02 31.36
C THR A 212 7.92 52.43 31.77
N VAL A 213 9.06 52.66 31.10
CA VAL A 213 9.57 53.85 30.36
C VAL A 213 10.71 53.40 29.40
N SER A 214 10.86 54.07 28.25
CA SER A 214 12.13 54.44 27.51
C SER A 214 13.16 53.36 27.13
N GLU A 215 13.98 53.41 26.08
CA GLU A 215 14.25 54.22 24.88
C GLU A 215 15.55 53.61 24.29
N SER A 216 15.80 53.75 22.98
CA SER A 216 17.07 53.43 22.27
C SER A 216 17.38 51.93 22.07
N THR A 217 17.90 51.43 20.94
CA THR A 217 18.52 52.06 19.78
C THR A 217 18.44 51.08 18.60
N ASP A 218 18.27 51.68 17.43
CA ASP A 218 18.48 51.17 16.07
C ASP A 218 19.80 50.37 15.91
N ALA A 219 19.75 49.25 15.15
CA ALA A 219 20.88 48.69 14.39
C ALA A 219 20.46 47.41 13.63
N GLU A 220 19.99 47.56 12.39
CA GLU A 220 20.41 46.63 11.33
C GLU A 220 21.91 46.87 11.04
N PRO A 221 22.69 45.88 10.53
CA PRO A 221 22.82 45.78 9.08
C PRO A 221 23.09 44.37 8.48
N VAL A 222 22.50 44.17 7.29
CA VAL A 222 23.16 43.84 6.00
C VAL A 222 23.53 42.38 5.64
N PHE A 223 22.94 41.99 4.50
CA PHE A 223 23.27 40.91 3.57
C PHE A 223 24.66 41.04 2.92
N VAL A 224 25.31 39.92 2.60
CA VAL A 224 26.36 39.87 1.57
C VAL A 224 26.20 38.60 0.71
N GLU A 225 26.23 38.85 -0.61
CA GLU A 225 26.39 38.00 -1.81
C GLU A 225 26.43 36.47 -1.71
#